data_AF-A0A3D4N9G4-F1
#
_entry.id   AF-A0A3D4N9G4-F1
#
_cell.length_a   1.000
_cell.length_b   1.000
_cell.length_c   1.000
_cell.angle_alpha   90.00
_cell.angle_beta   90.00
_cell.angle_gamma   90.00
#
_symmetry.space_group_name_H-M   'P 1'
#
loop_
_entity.id
_entity.type
_entity.pdbx_description
1 polymer ?
#
loop_
_entity_poly.entity_id
_entity_poly.type
_entity_poly.pdbx_seq_one_letter_code
_entity_poly.pdbx_strand_id
1 'polypeptide(L)'
;MSEEFSVDELLNPVIIYIHREYFFHYTFSNSTDAFIENILKNHSTDFKNYFSRHKDDLEKQDNIFNQLSFVWSFLVENKRYMEGCDFWRYILSIVNEWEKENHSRVHKGSIYYWWGGTELLQGNIDAGYLLINQAVEEDAITHKIKNPDTPAFKTLTLRFDDSNQYWYPIVIEYGKYLQQRLLNYSTDPTYNLDWLIKKFLIKPEYLELSVLLSKTTASLYILDNAYLPPLNSIYTSQNLISVIQQLILIVDNFYKITHSIHNDMDFDKICKSYIKDVSGKNDGQMQPEFSYVCECSNRDLSNTLESIILNKFVFTNGLSISKDEKYVYLLYKLRNYSAHDITKSDLVIKYDQQIKQAAFNLLFGFIKIYSK
;
A
#
# COMPACT_ATOMS: atom_id res chain seq x y z
N MET A 1 -22.67 -19.27 14.26
CA MET A 1 -21.77 -19.81 15.31
C MET A 1 -21.67 -18.74 16.37
N SER A 2 -22.17 -19.01 17.57
CA SER A 2 -22.12 -18.11 18.72
C SER A 2 -20.77 -18.28 19.41
N GLU A 3 -19.88 -17.30 19.29
CA GLU A 3 -18.66 -17.25 20.10
C GLU A 3 -19.04 -16.85 21.53
N GLU A 4 -18.69 -17.72 22.49
CA GLU A 4 -18.82 -17.46 23.92
C GLU A 4 -17.81 -16.38 24.33
N PHE A 5 -18.31 -15.16 24.52
CA PHE A 5 -17.53 -14.08 25.12
C PHE A 5 -17.33 -14.36 26.61
N SER A 6 -16.20 -14.96 26.97
CA SER A 6 -15.67 -14.95 28.35
C SER A 6 -15.09 -13.55 28.64
N VAL A 7 -15.96 -12.58 28.92
CA VAL A 7 -15.57 -11.21 29.27
C VAL A 7 -15.23 -11.10 30.75
N ASP A 8 -14.13 -10.42 31.07
CA ASP A 8 -13.76 -10.04 32.44
C ASP A 8 -14.86 -9.19 33.10
N GLU A 9 -15.22 -9.50 34.35
CA GLU A 9 -16.37 -8.95 35.07
C GLU A 9 -16.33 -7.41 35.23
N LEU A 10 -15.16 -6.77 35.09
CA LEU A 10 -15.05 -5.31 35.24
C LEU A 10 -15.29 -4.48 33.98
N LEU A 11 -14.85 -4.93 32.81
CA LEU A 11 -15.08 -4.18 31.57
C LEU A 11 -16.37 -4.60 30.87
N ASN A 12 -16.94 -5.77 31.20
CA ASN A 12 -18.23 -6.18 30.65
C ASN A 12 -19.34 -5.14 30.90
N PRO A 13 -19.52 -4.60 32.13
CA PRO A 13 -20.51 -3.55 32.38
C PRO A 13 -20.22 -2.26 31.60
N VAL A 14 -18.96 -1.90 31.41
CA VAL A 14 -18.54 -0.70 30.66
C VAL A 14 -18.84 -0.89 29.17
N ILE A 15 -18.50 -2.03 28.58
CA ILE A 15 -18.79 -2.35 27.17
C ILE A 15 -20.31 -2.43 26.96
N ILE A 16 -21.05 -3.08 27.86
CA ILE A 16 -22.51 -3.15 27.82
C ILE A 16 -23.13 -1.75 27.96
N TYR A 17 -22.57 -0.90 28.84
CA TYR A 17 -23.02 0.47 29.02
C TYR A 17 -22.76 1.31 27.77
N ILE A 18 -21.54 1.28 27.23
CA ILE A 18 -21.19 1.92 25.96
C ILE A 18 -22.17 1.45 24.88
N HIS A 19 -22.42 0.14 24.78
CA HIS A 19 -23.38 -0.43 23.84
C HIS A 19 -24.77 0.18 24.02
N ARG A 20 -25.34 0.09 25.23
CA ARG A 20 -26.70 0.56 25.52
C ARG A 20 -26.86 2.06 25.29
N GLU A 21 -25.99 2.85 25.89
CA GLU A 21 -26.06 4.30 25.81
C GLU A 21 -25.82 4.79 24.40
N TYR A 22 -24.89 4.17 23.66
CA TYR A 22 -24.64 4.55 22.28
C TYR A 22 -25.85 4.28 21.38
N PHE A 23 -26.45 3.09 21.45
CA PHE A 23 -27.67 2.82 20.68
C PHE A 23 -28.84 3.72 21.10
N PHE A 24 -29.00 3.97 22.40
CA PHE A 24 -30.07 4.81 22.91
C PHE A 24 -29.89 6.26 22.46
N HIS A 25 -28.74 6.87 22.71
CA HIS A 25 -28.47 8.24 22.28
C HIS A 25 -28.51 8.39 20.76
N TYR A 26 -27.98 7.44 20.00
CA TYR A 26 -28.00 7.51 18.53
C TYR A 26 -29.41 7.49 17.94
N THR A 27 -30.34 6.78 18.57
CA THR A 27 -31.75 6.75 18.14
C THR A 27 -32.44 8.12 18.32
N PHE A 28 -31.93 8.99 19.19
CA PHE A 28 -32.64 10.21 19.62
C PHE A 28 -31.84 11.53 19.51
N SER A 29 -30.57 11.52 19.09
CA SER A 29 -29.69 12.69 19.08
C SER A 29 -28.78 12.77 17.84
N ASN A 30 -28.71 13.96 17.21
CA ASN A 30 -27.96 14.22 15.97
C ASN A 30 -26.48 14.62 16.16
N SER A 31 -25.92 14.64 17.37
CA SER A 31 -24.46 14.83 17.55
C SER A 31 -23.86 13.75 18.45
N THR A 32 -22.79 13.09 17.98
CA THR A 32 -22.17 11.92 18.63
C THR A 32 -20.70 12.12 19.00
N ASP A 33 -20.01 13.10 18.40
CA ASP A 33 -18.57 13.30 18.63
C ASP A 33 -18.27 13.57 20.11
N ALA A 34 -18.98 14.53 20.70
CA ALA A 34 -18.86 14.83 22.13
C ALA A 34 -19.31 13.66 23.02
N PHE A 35 -20.19 12.79 22.52
CA PHE A 35 -20.76 11.71 23.30
C PHE A 35 -19.80 10.53 23.44
N ILE A 36 -19.21 10.07 22.32
CA ILE A 36 -18.18 9.01 22.35
C ILE A 36 -16.99 9.46 23.19
N GLU A 37 -16.49 10.69 22.96
CA GLU A 37 -15.39 11.24 23.73
C GLU A 37 -15.73 11.28 25.23
N ASN A 38 -16.91 11.80 25.61
CA ASN A 38 -17.30 11.88 27.00
C ASN A 38 -17.43 10.51 27.66
N ILE A 39 -18.00 9.51 26.99
CA ILE A 39 -18.10 8.16 27.54
C ILE A 39 -16.72 7.54 27.73
N LEU A 40 -15.87 7.58 26.70
CA LEU A 40 -14.53 7.00 26.78
C LEU A 40 -13.69 7.71 27.85
N LYS A 41 -13.83 9.03 27.97
CA LYS A 41 -13.18 9.82 29.03
C LYS A 41 -13.67 9.42 30.42
N ASN A 42 -14.99 9.27 30.60
CA ASN A 42 -15.59 8.87 31.87
C ASN A 42 -15.17 7.45 32.30
N HIS A 43 -14.86 6.57 31.35
CA HIS A 43 -14.38 5.21 31.60
C HIS A 43 -12.87 5.03 31.43
N SER A 44 -12.10 6.11 31.25
CA SER A 44 -10.66 6.03 31.07
C SER A 44 -9.95 5.33 32.23
N THR A 45 -10.38 5.59 33.47
CA THR A 45 -9.88 4.91 34.67
C THR A 45 -10.18 3.40 34.65
N ASP A 46 -11.33 2.99 34.14
CA ASP A 46 -11.70 1.56 34.05
C ASP A 46 -10.80 0.82 33.07
N PHE A 47 -10.53 1.42 31.90
CA PHE A 47 -9.55 0.91 30.94
C PHE A 47 -8.14 0.81 31.53
N LYS A 48 -7.67 1.89 32.18
CA LYS A 48 -6.35 1.89 32.86
C LYS A 48 -6.26 0.78 33.92
N ASN A 49 -7.32 0.59 34.71
CA ASN A 49 -7.39 -0.47 35.71
C ASN A 49 -7.35 -1.88 35.09
N TYR A 50 -8.01 -2.08 33.95
CA TYR A 50 -7.97 -3.34 33.21
C TYR A 50 -6.55 -3.65 32.73
N PHE A 51 -5.87 -2.70 32.10
CA PHE A 51 -4.49 -2.90 31.63
C PHE A 51 -3.52 -3.17 32.79
N SER A 52 -3.72 -2.51 33.94
CA SER A 52 -2.92 -2.79 35.15
C SER A 52 -3.08 -4.22 35.66
N ARG A 53 -4.26 -4.83 35.54
CA ARG A 53 -4.51 -6.23 35.98
C ARG A 53 -3.98 -7.26 35.00
N HIS A 54 -4.01 -6.93 33.70
CA HIS A 54 -3.58 -7.81 32.62
C HIS A 54 -2.26 -7.36 32.00
N LYS A 55 -1.39 -6.73 32.79
CA LYS A 55 -0.13 -6.12 32.34
C LYS A 55 0.75 -7.08 31.53
N ASP A 56 0.75 -8.35 31.91
CA ASP A 56 1.57 -9.40 31.29
C ASP A 56 0.76 -10.37 30.41
N ASP A 57 -0.52 -10.07 30.13
CA ASP A 57 -1.44 -10.92 29.35
C ASP A 57 -1.85 -10.21 28.06
N LEU A 58 -0.98 -10.30 27.04
CA LEU A 58 -1.15 -9.63 25.76
C LEU A 58 -2.40 -10.09 25.00
N GLU A 59 -2.83 -11.34 25.18
CA GLU A 59 -4.03 -11.88 24.55
C GLU A 59 -5.28 -11.20 25.09
N LYS A 60 -5.39 -11.05 26.43
CA LYS A 60 -6.50 -10.29 27.02
C LYS A 60 -6.46 -8.81 26.65
N GLN A 61 -5.27 -8.21 26.60
CA GLN A 61 -5.11 -6.84 26.15
C GLN A 61 -5.59 -6.63 24.70
N ASP A 62 -5.36 -7.59 23.81
CA ASP A 62 -5.84 -7.50 22.42
C ASP A 62 -7.35 -7.77 22.33
N ASN A 63 -7.83 -8.78 23.07
CA ASN A 63 -9.23 -9.20 23.07
C ASN A 63 -10.19 -8.05 23.44
N ILE A 64 -9.81 -7.16 24.36
CA ILE A 64 -10.66 -6.01 24.69
C ILE A 64 -10.87 -5.07 23.49
N PHE A 65 -9.87 -4.88 22.63
CA PHE A 65 -10.03 -4.07 21.42
C PHE A 65 -10.94 -4.77 20.40
N ASN A 66 -10.83 -6.09 20.28
CA ASN A 66 -11.75 -6.87 19.45
C ASN A 66 -13.20 -6.80 19.96
N GLN A 67 -13.43 -6.76 21.27
CA GLN A 67 -14.77 -6.56 21.83
C GLN A 67 -15.32 -5.15 21.57
N LEU A 68 -14.46 -4.14 21.58
CA LEU A 68 -14.82 -2.76 21.24
C LEU A 68 -15.10 -2.55 19.75
N SER A 69 -14.64 -3.47 18.89
CA SER A 69 -14.86 -3.39 17.44
C SER A 69 -16.34 -3.34 17.07
N PHE A 70 -17.25 -3.82 17.92
CA PHE A 70 -18.70 -3.70 17.68
C PHE A 70 -19.14 -2.23 17.56
N VAL A 71 -18.72 -1.34 18.47
CA VAL A 71 -19.11 0.09 18.47
C VAL A 71 -18.61 0.74 17.18
N TRP A 72 -17.37 0.42 16.84
CA TRP A 72 -16.73 0.87 15.62
C TRP A 72 -17.43 0.33 14.36
N SER A 73 -17.81 -0.95 14.33
CA SER A 73 -18.45 -1.57 13.18
C SER A 73 -19.77 -0.86 12.85
N PHE A 74 -20.53 -0.50 13.88
CA PHE A 74 -21.76 0.27 13.72
C PHE A 74 -21.47 1.65 13.08
N LEU A 75 -20.43 2.36 13.51
CA LEU A 75 -20.04 3.64 12.91
C LEU A 75 -19.71 3.47 11.41
N VAL A 76 -18.90 2.47 11.08
CA VAL A 76 -18.45 2.21 9.71
C VAL A 76 -19.59 1.74 8.79
N GLU A 77 -20.47 0.86 9.26
CA GLU A 77 -21.65 0.40 8.52
C GLU A 77 -22.61 1.55 8.18
N ASN A 78 -22.69 2.55 9.05
CA ASN A 78 -23.46 3.78 8.82
C ASN A 78 -22.66 4.87 8.08
N LYS A 79 -21.51 4.53 7.50
CA LYS A 79 -20.61 5.44 6.74
C LYS A 79 -20.07 6.63 7.55
N ARG A 80 -20.01 6.50 8.87
CA ARG A 80 -19.51 7.51 9.81
C ARG A 80 -18.03 7.32 10.07
N TYR A 81 -17.25 7.32 9.00
CA TYR A 81 -15.87 6.88 9.04
C TYR A 81 -14.97 7.77 9.91
N MET A 82 -15.16 9.10 9.85
CA MET A 82 -14.42 10.04 10.70
C MET A 82 -14.59 9.72 12.19
N GLU A 83 -15.81 9.46 12.62
CA GLU A 83 -16.12 9.09 14.00
C GLU A 83 -15.53 7.72 14.36
N GLY A 84 -15.53 6.78 13.41
CA GLY A 84 -14.86 5.49 13.56
C GLY A 84 -13.35 5.64 13.78
N CYS A 85 -12.71 6.57 13.07
CA CYS A 85 -11.30 6.91 13.28
C CYS A 85 -11.07 7.59 14.63
N ASP A 86 -11.92 8.55 15.00
CA ASP A 86 -11.83 9.26 16.27
C ASP A 86 -12.00 8.32 17.46
N PHE A 87 -12.94 7.37 17.39
CA PHE A 87 -13.12 6.31 18.38
C PHE A 87 -11.81 5.57 18.69
N TRP A 88 -11.12 5.06 17.67
CA TRP A 88 -9.83 4.38 17.87
C TRP A 88 -8.73 5.32 18.35
N ARG A 89 -8.72 6.57 17.90
CA ARG A 89 -7.76 7.59 18.37
C ARG A 89 -7.90 7.86 19.87
N TYR A 90 -9.12 7.96 20.39
CA TYR A 90 -9.36 8.15 21.81
C TYR A 90 -8.94 6.92 22.62
N ILE A 91 -9.31 5.71 22.20
CA ILE A 91 -8.85 4.47 22.86
C ILE A 91 -7.32 4.41 22.89
N LEU A 92 -6.66 4.71 21.77
CA LEU A 92 -5.21 4.75 21.69
C LEU A 92 -4.59 5.79 22.65
N SER A 93 -5.21 6.96 22.82
CA SER A 93 -4.71 7.96 23.78
C SER A 93 -4.76 7.47 25.23
N ILE A 94 -5.80 6.73 25.61
CA ILE A 94 -5.92 6.13 26.95
C ILE A 94 -4.81 5.10 27.16
N VAL A 95 -4.56 4.25 26.16
CA VAL A 95 -3.48 3.26 26.18
C VAL A 95 -2.12 3.94 26.32
N ASN A 96 -1.83 4.93 25.48
CA ASN A 96 -0.54 5.63 25.50
C ASN A 96 -0.28 6.36 26.82
N GLU A 97 -1.31 6.97 27.42
CA GLU A 97 -1.20 7.55 28.76
C GLU A 97 -0.84 6.49 29.80
N TRP A 98 -1.53 5.35 29.78
CA TRP A 98 -1.25 4.24 30.69
C TRP A 98 0.17 3.69 30.52
N GLU A 99 0.62 3.46 29.29
CA GLU A 99 1.98 2.96 28.99
C GLU A 99 3.05 3.92 29.52
N LYS A 100 2.82 5.22 29.36
CA LYS A 100 3.70 6.28 29.87
C LYS A 100 3.76 6.30 31.39
N GLU A 101 2.62 6.14 32.06
CA GLU A 101 2.51 6.13 33.53
C GLU A 101 3.11 4.86 34.15
N ASN A 102 3.02 3.71 33.48
CA ASN A 102 3.35 2.41 34.04
C ASN A 102 4.65 1.80 33.51
N HIS A 103 5.32 2.48 32.58
CA HIS A 103 6.53 2.01 31.87
C HIS A 103 6.37 0.58 31.35
N SER A 104 5.22 0.30 30.73
CA SER A 104 4.85 -1.01 30.23
C SER A 104 4.16 -0.88 28.89
N ARG A 105 4.12 -1.98 28.14
CA ARG A 105 3.53 -2.02 26.80
C ARG A 105 2.20 -2.76 26.83
N VAL A 106 1.23 -2.20 26.13
CA VAL A 106 -0.03 -2.82 25.71
C VAL A 106 0.08 -3.16 24.23
N HIS A 107 -0.40 -4.35 23.85
CA HIS A 107 -0.50 -4.70 22.43
C HIS A 107 -1.52 -3.83 21.71
N LYS A 108 -1.13 -3.07 20.68
CA LYS A 108 -2.01 -2.12 19.99
C LYS A 108 -2.39 -2.53 18.55
N GLY A 109 -2.02 -3.76 18.13
CA GLY A 109 -2.20 -4.24 16.75
C GLY A 109 -3.64 -4.09 16.25
N SER A 110 -4.61 -4.54 17.04
CA SER A 110 -6.04 -4.44 16.69
C SER A 110 -6.51 -3.00 16.48
N ILE A 111 -6.13 -2.06 17.35
CA ILE A 111 -6.51 -0.63 17.20
C ILE A 111 -6.04 -0.10 15.84
N TYR A 112 -4.76 -0.31 15.52
CA TYR A 112 -4.17 0.16 14.29
C TYR A 112 -4.76 -0.52 13.05
N TYR A 113 -5.09 -1.81 13.13
CA TYR A 113 -5.72 -2.56 12.05
C TYR A 113 -7.13 -2.04 11.71
N TRP A 114 -7.96 -1.84 12.71
CA TRP A 114 -9.34 -1.34 12.54
C TRP A 114 -9.37 0.11 12.08
N TRP A 115 -8.54 0.96 12.70
CA TRP A 115 -8.40 2.35 12.29
C TRP A 115 -7.86 2.46 10.86
N GLY A 116 -6.79 1.74 10.53
CA GLY A 116 -6.19 1.77 9.21
C GLY A 116 -7.13 1.38 8.09
N GLY A 117 -7.93 0.32 8.25
CA GLY A 117 -8.94 -0.01 7.25
C GLY A 117 -10.08 1.00 7.15
N THR A 118 -10.41 1.71 8.23
CA THR A 118 -11.37 2.83 8.19
C THR A 118 -10.84 3.99 7.36
N GLU A 119 -9.54 4.31 7.46
CA GLU A 119 -8.90 5.30 6.57
C GLU A 119 -8.92 4.84 5.11
N LEU A 120 -8.69 3.55 4.83
CA LEU A 120 -8.79 3.01 3.47
C LEU A 120 -10.21 3.14 2.89
N LEU A 121 -11.26 2.87 3.68
CA LEU A 121 -12.64 3.07 3.26
C LEU A 121 -12.97 4.53 2.91
N GLN A 122 -12.27 5.48 3.53
CA GLN A 122 -12.40 6.91 3.22
C GLN A 122 -11.58 7.34 1.99
N GLY A 123 -10.80 6.43 1.41
CA GLY A 123 -9.85 6.75 0.34
C GLY A 123 -8.56 7.41 0.83
N ASN A 124 -8.32 7.47 2.15
CA ASN A 124 -7.07 7.96 2.72
C ASN A 124 -6.00 6.85 2.74
N ILE A 125 -5.47 6.55 1.56
CA ILE A 125 -4.52 5.45 1.34
C ILE A 125 -3.26 5.58 2.19
N ASP A 126 -2.68 6.78 2.25
CA ASP A 126 -1.43 6.99 2.99
C ASP A 126 -1.58 6.70 4.48
N ALA A 127 -2.62 7.24 5.13
CA ALA A 127 -2.88 7.00 6.54
C ALA A 127 -3.27 5.54 6.80
N GLY A 128 -4.11 4.95 5.92
CA GLY A 128 -4.52 3.57 6.07
C GLY A 128 -3.36 2.58 6.03
N TYR A 129 -2.46 2.72 5.04
CA TYR A 129 -1.26 1.88 4.97
C TYR A 129 -0.28 2.12 6.11
N LEU A 130 -0.11 3.38 6.56
CA LEU A 130 0.74 3.69 7.71
C LEU A 130 0.25 2.99 8.98
N LEU A 131 -1.05 3.07 9.26
CA LEU A 131 -1.66 2.45 10.44
C LEU A 131 -1.61 0.92 10.36
N ILE A 132 -1.96 0.31 9.22
CA ILE A 132 -1.89 -1.15 9.10
C ILE A 132 -0.43 -1.63 9.21
N ASN A 133 0.55 -0.86 8.72
CA ASN A 133 1.96 -1.16 8.93
C ASN A 133 2.35 -1.10 10.42
N GLN A 134 1.85 -0.11 11.17
CA GLN A 134 2.02 -0.08 12.63
C GLN A 134 1.39 -1.30 13.32
N ALA A 135 0.25 -1.79 12.82
CA ALA A 135 -0.34 -3.04 13.34
C ALA A 135 0.59 -4.25 13.15
N VAL A 136 1.20 -4.38 11.96
CA VAL A 136 2.17 -5.45 11.69
C VAL A 136 3.42 -5.34 12.56
N GLU A 137 3.92 -4.11 12.82
CA GLU A 137 5.05 -3.88 13.72
C GLU A 137 4.70 -4.29 15.17
N GLU A 138 3.50 -3.95 15.66
CA GLU A 138 3.00 -4.38 16.97
C GLU A 138 2.90 -5.92 17.06
N ASP A 139 2.33 -6.55 16.02
CA ASP A 139 2.22 -8.01 15.95
C ASP A 139 3.61 -8.67 15.94
N ALA A 140 4.56 -8.10 15.19
CA ALA A 140 5.91 -8.65 15.07
C ALA A 140 6.68 -8.60 16.39
N ILE A 141 6.52 -7.52 17.16
CA ILE A 141 7.09 -7.37 18.51
C ILE A 141 6.47 -8.40 19.45
N THR A 142 5.15 -8.55 19.42
CA THR A 142 4.41 -9.49 20.30
C THR A 142 4.77 -10.94 20.03
N HIS A 143 4.77 -11.35 18.76
CA HIS A 143 5.03 -12.73 18.36
C HIS A 143 6.53 -13.04 18.23
N LYS A 144 7.40 -12.02 18.31
CA LYS A 144 8.86 -12.11 18.09
C LYS A 144 9.21 -12.73 16.73
N ILE A 145 8.40 -12.43 15.72
CA ILE A 145 8.53 -12.93 14.35
C ILE A 145 8.43 -11.71 13.43
N LYS A 146 9.39 -11.54 12.50
CA LYS A 146 9.43 -10.36 11.61
C LYS A 146 8.17 -10.20 10.76
N ASN A 147 7.59 -11.31 10.32
CA ASN A 147 6.44 -11.36 9.41
C ASN A 147 5.37 -12.26 10.01
N PRO A 148 4.62 -11.77 10.99
CA PRO A 148 3.60 -12.57 11.64
C PRO A 148 2.43 -12.79 10.65
N ASP A 149 1.85 -13.99 10.61
CA ASP A 149 0.75 -14.32 9.68
C ASP A 149 -0.60 -13.78 10.18
N THR A 150 -0.68 -12.46 10.38
CA THR A 150 -1.85 -11.77 10.95
C THR A 150 -2.72 -11.13 9.87
N PRO A 151 -3.97 -10.78 10.18
CA PRO A 151 -4.84 -10.05 9.26
C PRO A 151 -4.19 -8.76 8.73
N ALA A 152 -3.46 -8.03 9.57
CA ALA A 152 -2.75 -6.81 9.16
C ALA A 152 -1.68 -7.10 8.09
N PHE A 153 -0.86 -8.13 8.31
CA PHE A 153 0.16 -8.56 7.35
C PHE A 153 -0.47 -8.98 6.02
N LYS A 154 -1.55 -9.75 6.08
CA LYS A 154 -2.31 -10.22 4.91
C LYS A 154 -2.90 -9.06 4.12
N THR A 155 -3.41 -8.03 4.79
CA THR A 155 -3.92 -6.82 4.13
C THR A 155 -2.80 -6.04 3.41
N LEU A 156 -1.66 -5.80 4.08
CA LEU A 156 -0.55 -5.08 3.46
C LEU A 156 0.09 -5.80 2.29
N THR A 157 0.11 -7.13 2.30
CA THR A 157 0.75 -7.95 1.25
C THR A 157 -0.24 -8.41 0.17
N LEU A 158 -1.48 -7.91 0.19
CA LEU A 158 -2.56 -8.29 -0.72
C LEU A 158 -2.79 -9.82 -0.80
N ARG A 159 -2.79 -10.52 0.35
CA ARG A 159 -3.10 -11.96 0.45
C ARG A 159 -4.59 -12.21 0.15
N PHE A 160 -4.95 -12.21 -1.14
CA PHE A 160 -6.31 -12.50 -1.59
C PHE A 160 -6.63 -14.00 -1.58
N ASP A 161 -5.62 -14.85 -1.39
CA ASP A 161 -5.73 -16.30 -1.21
C ASP A 161 -6.20 -16.69 0.20
N ASP A 162 -6.26 -15.74 1.13
CA ASP A 162 -6.72 -15.95 2.50
C ASP A 162 -7.85 -14.96 2.85
N SER A 163 -9.07 -15.50 2.94
CA SER A 163 -10.26 -14.76 3.31
C SER A 163 -10.41 -14.50 4.82
N ASN A 164 -9.52 -15.05 5.65
CA ASN A 164 -9.58 -14.91 7.10
C ASN A 164 -8.97 -13.58 7.57
N GLN A 165 -9.53 -12.47 7.09
CA GLN A 165 -9.20 -11.10 7.47
C GLN A 165 -10.41 -10.21 7.21
N TYR A 166 -10.66 -9.23 8.08
CA TYR A 166 -11.85 -8.39 7.95
C TYR A 166 -11.81 -7.53 6.68
N TRP A 167 -10.64 -6.98 6.35
CA TRP A 167 -10.43 -6.13 5.16
C TRP A 167 -10.27 -6.90 3.84
N TYR A 168 -10.67 -8.18 3.81
CA TYR A 168 -10.59 -9.02 2.61
C TYR A 168 -11.25 -8.41 1.36
N PRO A 169 -12.43 -7.75 1.44
CA PRO A 169 -13.02 -7.12 0.26
C PRO A 169 -12.10 -6.09 -0.41
N ILE A 170 -11.41 -5.26 0.38
CA ILE A 170 -10.46 -4.25 -0.11
C ILE A 170 -9.25 -4.94 -0.76
N VAL A 171 -8.72 -5.98 -0.11
CA VAL A 171 -7.62 -6.79 -0.65
C VAL A 171 -8.00 -7.39 -2.01
N ILE A 172 -9.24 -7.86 -2.16
CA ILE A 172 -9.74 -8.42 -3.42
C ILE A 172 -9.85 -7.36 -4.51
N GLU A 173 -10.33 -6.15 -4.20
CA GLU A 173 -10.40 -5.07 -5.18
C GLU A 173 -9.02 -4.69 -5.72
N TYR A 174 -8.07 -4.44 -4.82
CA TYR A 174 -6.70 -4.07 -5.21
C TYR A 174 -5.98 -5.25 -5.88
N GLY A 175 -6.21 -6.48 -5.40
CA GLY A 175 -5.71 -7.69 -6.02
C GLY A 175 -6.21 -7.85 -7.46
N LYS A 176 -7.51 -7.73 -7.71
CA LYS A 176 -8.09 -7.79 -9.06
C LYS A 176 -7.50 -6.76 -10.00
N TYR A 177 -7.29 -5.54 -9.52
CA TYR A 177 -6.63 -4.49 -10.29
C TYR A 177 -5.20 -4.92 -10.68
N LEU A 178 -4.42 -5.42 -9.73
CA LEU A 178 -3.07 -5.94 -9.98
C LEU A 178 -3.07 -7.17 -10.93
N GLN A 179 -4.05 -8.07 -10.80
CA GLN A 179 -4.23 -9.22 -11.69
C GLN A 179 -4.46 -8.78 -13.14
N GLN A 180 -5.27 -7.74 -13.35
CA GLN A 180 -5.53 -7.20 -14.68
C GLN A 180 -4.23 -6.66 -15.30
N ARG A 181 -3.41 -5.95 -14.51
CA ARG A 181 -2.10 -5.47 -14.97
C ARG A 181 -1.19 -6.63 -15.34
N LEU A 182 -1.23 -7.73 -14.61
CA LEU A 182 -0.43 -8.93 -14.88
C LEU A 182 -0.90 -9.70 -16.14
N LEU A 183 -2.21 -9.80 -16.36
CA LEU A 183 -2.78 -10.38 -17.59
C LEU A 183 -2.41 -9.58 -18.85
N ASN A 184 -2.29 -8.25 -18.72
CA ASN A 184 -1.81 -7.40 -19.81
C ASN A 184 -0.30 -7.55 -20.07
N TYR A 185 0.46 -8.01 -19.07
CA TYR A 185 1.89 -8.26 -19.21
C TYR A 185 2.16 -9.56 -19.98
N SER A 186 1.51 -10.65 -19.60
CA SER A 186 1.72 -11.99 -20.16
C SER A 186 0.39 -12.73 -20.37
N THR A 187 0.27 -13.43 -21.50
CA THR A 187 -0.85 -14.33 -21.79
C THR A 187 -0.64 -15.73 -21.21
N ASP A 188 0.55 -16.01 -20.66
CA ASP A 188 0.83 -17.29 -20.02
C ASP A 188 0.14 -17.33 -18.63
N PRO A 189 -0.78 -18.28 -18.41
CA PRO A 189 -1.62 -18.35 -17.21
C PRO A 189 -0.84 -18.63 -15.92
N THR A 190 0.44 -19.03 -16.03
CA THR A 190 1.33 -19.19 -14.87
C THR A 190 1.69 -17.85 -14.23
N TYR A 191 1.66 -16.75 -15.00
CA TYR A 191 1.84 -15.39 -14.48
C TYR A 191 0.50 -14.84 -13.99
N ASN A 192 0.08 -15.33 -12.84
CA ASN A 192 -1.11 -14.87 -12.13
C ASN A 192 -0.72 -14.30 -10.75
N LEU A 193 -1.71 -13.83 -10.00
CA LEU A 193 -1.42 -13.26 -8.69
C LEU A 193 -0.82 -14.28 -7.70
N ASP A 194 -1.15 -15.57 -7.77
CA ASP A 194 -0.53 -16.59 -6.91
C ASP A 194 0.98 -16.68 -7.17
N TRP A 195 1.39 -16.58 -8.44
CA TRP A 195 2.78 -16.48 -8.83
C TRP A 195 3.43 -15.24 -8.21
N LEU A 196 2.79 -14.08 -8.31
CA LEU A 196 3.31 -12.83 -7.76
C LEU A 196 3.41 -12.88 -6.24
N ILE A 197 2.44 -13.49 -5.56
CA ILE A 197 2.49 -13.75 -4.11
C ILE A 197 3.73 -14.56 -3.79
N LYS A 198 3.86 -15.75 -4.38
CA LYS A 198 4.92 -16.71 -4.06
C LYS A 198 6.33 -16.19 -4.40
N LYS A 199 6.45 -15.40 -5.46
CA LYS A 199 7.74 -14.87 -5.94
C LYS A 199 8.12 -13.52 -5.34
N PHE A 200 7.16 -12.74 -4.85
CA PHE A 200 7.42 -11.38 -4.41
C PHE A 200 6.70 -11.03 -3.10
N LEU A 201 5.36 -11.00 -3.07
CA LEU A 201 4.61 -10.28 -2.02
C LEU A 201 4.79 -10.82 -0.59
N ILE A 202 5.07 -12.12 -0.43
CA ILE A 202 5.23 -12.74 0.91
C ILE A 202 6.69 -13.06 1.26
N LYS A 203 7.63 -12.69 0.38
CA LYS A 203 9.05 -12.96 0.62
C LYS A 203 9.56 -12.04 1.74
N PRO A 204 10.15 -12.59 2.82
CA PRO A 204 10.64 -11.78 3.93
C PRO A 204 11.65 -10.70 3.56
N GLU A 205 12.46 -10.97 2.54
CA GLU A 205 13.45 -10.06 1.99
C GLU A 205 12.81 -8.90 1.19
N TYR A 206 11.56 -9.01 0.76
CA TYR A 206 10.87 -8.01 -0.05
C TYR A 206 9.67 -7.38 0.66
N LEU A 207 9.51 -7.57 1.98
CA LEU A 207 8.32 -7.13 2.69
C LEU A 207 8.03 -5.63 2.48
N GLU A 208 9.01 -4.76 2.72
CA GLU A 208 8.84 -3.31 2.55
C GLU A 208 8.47 -2.94 1.10
N LEU A 209 9.04 -3.63 0.12
CA LEU A 209 8.70 -3.44 -1.29
C LEU A 209 7.30 -3.94 -1.62
N SER A 210 6.85 -4.99 -0.93
CA SER A 210 5.52 -5.57 -1.07
C SER A 210 4.45 -4.65 -0.50
N VAL A 211 4.71 -4.05 0.66
CA VAL A 211 3.89 -2.99 1.27
C VAL A 211 3.81 -1.80 0.32
N LEU A 212 4.95 -1.33 -0.22
CA LEU A 212 4.99 -0.22 -1.16
C LEU A 212 4.22 -0.54 -2.46
N LEU A 213 4.36 -1.76 -2.99
CA LEU A 213 3.62 -2.21 -4.17
C LEU A 213 2.12 -2.22 -3.91
N SER A 214 1.70 -2.77 -2.76
CA SER A 214 0.31 -2.82 -2.35
C SER A 214 -0.30 -1.41 -2.25
N LYS A 215 0.39 -0.50 -1.54
CA LYS A 215 0.00 0.91 -1.44
C LYS A 215 -0.09 1.58 -2.82
N THR A 216 0.94 1.40 -3.65
CA THR A 216 0.99 1.99 -4.99
C THR A 216 -0.15 1.47 -5.87
N THR A 217 -0.49 0.18 -5.73
CA THR A 217 -1.62 -0.46 -6.40
C THR A 217 -2.94 0.17 -5.96
N ALA A 218 -3.14 0.38 -4.67
CA ALA A 218 -4.32 1.05 -4.12
C ALA A 218 -4.46 2.49 -4.64
N SER A 219 -3.37 3.27 -4.63
CA SER A 219 -3.38 4.64 -5.16
C SER A 219 -3.74 4.68 -6.64
N LEU A 220 -3.17 3.79 -7.47
CA LEU A 220 -3.49 3.72 -8.89
C LEU A 220 -4.93 3.25 -9.13
N TYR A 221 -5.42 2.30 -8.34
CA TYR A 221 -6.81 1.84 -8.40
C TYR A 221 -7.78 3.00 -8.13
N ILE A 222 -7.55 3.79 -7.08
CA ILE A 222 -8.38 4.96 -6.79
C ILE A 222 -8.30 5.96 -7.94
N LEU A 223 -7.12 6.27 -8.45
CA LEU A 223 -6.97 7.22 -9.56
C LEU A 223 -7.72 6.77 -10.83
N ASP A 224 -7.78 5.47 -11.10
CA ASP A 224 -8.48 4.91 -12.27
C ASP A 224 -10.01 4.82 -12.08
N ASN A 225 -10.48 4.68 -10.84
CA ASN A 225 -11.91 4.48 -10.53
C ASN A 225 -12.58 5.71 -9.94
N ALA A 226 -11.82 6.75 -9.59
CA ALA A 226 -12.39 8.00 -9.10
C ALA A 226 -13.18 8.67 -10.22
N TYR A 227 -14.45 8.99 -9.94
CA TYR A 227 -15.30 9.75 -10.85
C TYR A 227 -14.88 11.22 -10.83
N LEU A 228 -13.74 11.52 -11.46
CA LEU A 228 -13.18 12.85 -11.58
C LEU A 228 -13.45 13.38 -12.99
N PRO A 229 -13.81 14.66 -13.16
CA PRO A 229 -13.82 15.28 -14.47
C PRO A 229 -12.41 15.17 -15.10
N PRO A 230 -12.26 15.27 -16.43
CA PRO A 230 -10.95 15.18 -17.08
C PRO A 230 -9.96 16.17 -16.45
N LEU A 231 -9.06 15.66 -15.63
CA LEU A 231 -8.11 16.48 -14.88
C LEU A 231 -6.87 16.72 -15.76
N ASN A 232 -7.01 17.58 -16.77
CA ASN A 232 -5.87 18.00 -17.58
C ASN A 232 -5.11 19.15 -16.90
N SER A 233 -4.37 18.84 -15.84
CA SER A 233 -3.59 19.83 -15.09
C SER A 233 -2.19 19.32 -14.79
N ILE A 234 -1.24 20.26 -14.67
CA ILE A 234 0.14 19.98 -14.25
C ILE A 234 0.14 19.17 -12.94
N TYR A 235 -0.71 19.53 -11.99
CA TYR A 235 -0.84 18.81 -10.72
C TYR A 235 -1.18 17.33 -10.92
N THR A 236 -2.12 17.02 -11.81
CA THR A 236 -2.53 15.63 -12.08
C THR A 236 -1.40 14.83 -12.70
N SER A 237 -0.70 15.40 -13.69
CA SER A 237 0.47 14.74 -14.26
C SER A 237 1.57 14.53 -13.23
N GLN A 238 1.84 15.51 -12.36
CA GLN A 238 2.85 15.36 -11.31
C GLN A 238 2.46 14.28 -10.30
N ASN A 239 1.18 14.21 -9.94
CA ASN A 239 0.67 13.16 -9.07
C ASN A 239 0.83 11.77 -9.72
N LEU A 240 0.44 11.63 -11.00
CA LEU A 240 0.64 10.39 -11.76
C LEU A 240 2.11 9.99 -11.82
N ILE A 241 3.00 10.93 -12.18
CA ILE A 241 4.45 10.71 -12.19
C ILE A 241 4.94 10.24 -10.82
N SER A 242 4.51 10.88 -9.73
CA SER A 242 4.93 10.51 -8.37
C SER A 242 4.54 9.07 -8.03
N VAL A 243 3.33 8.63 -8.39
CA VAL A 243 2.91 7.25 -8.17
C VAL A 243 3.68 6.26 -9.07
N ILE A 244 3.97 6.63 -10.32
CA ILE A 244 4.82 5.82 -11.22
C ILE A 244 6.26 5.70 -10.70
N GLN A 245 6.82 6.77 -10.12
CA GLN A 245 8.13 6.74 -9.49
C GLN A 245 8.20 5.73 -8.34
N GLN A 246 7.10 5.49 -7.62
CA GLN A 246 7.06 4.46 -6.57
C GLN A 246 7.25 3.05 -7.16
N LEU A 247 6.63 2.75 -8.31
CA LEU A 247 6.89 1.49 -9.03
C LEU A 247 8.36 1.38 -9.51
N ILE A 248 8.92 2.47 -10.01
CA ILE A 248 10.34 2.52 -10.42
C ILE A 248 11.27 2.30 -9.21
N LEU A 249 10.93 2.87 -8.06
CA LEU A 249 11.68 2.69 -6.81
C LEU A 249 11.62 1.24 -6.33
N ILE A 250 10.48 0.57 -6.49
CA ILE A 250 10.35 -0.87 -6.21
C ILE A 250 11.29 -1.67 -7.11
N VAL A 251 11.35 -1.37 -8.41
CA VAL A 251 12.26 -2.04 -9.36
C VAL A 251 13.74 -1.86 -8.96
N ASP A 252 14.13 -0.61 -8.65
CA ASP A 252 15.49 -0.26 -8.24
C ASP A 252 15.92 -1.06 -6.98
N ASN A 253 15.10 -1.00 -5.93
CA ASN A 253 15.41 -1.70 -4.68
C ASN A 253 15.32 -3.22 -4.80
N PHE A 254 14.36 -3.74 -5.57
CA PHE A 254 14.27 -5.18 -5.81
C PHE A 254 15.53 -5.73 -6.49
N TYR A 255 16.03 -5.01 -7.50
CA TYR A 255 17.29 -5.36 -8.15
C TYR A 255 18.48 -5.31 -7.17
N LYS A 256 18.56 -4.27 -6.35
CA LYS A 256 19.62 -4.13 -5.32
C LYS A 256 19.61 -5.28 -4.33
N ILE A 257 18.44 -5.67 -3.81
CA ILE A 257 18.30 -6.79 -2.86
C ILE A 257 18.70 -8.11 -3.52
N THR A 258 18.23 -8.38 -4.74
CA THR A 258 18.52 -9.66 -5.44
C THR A 258 19.99 -9.84 -5.80
N HIS A 259 20.75 -8.74 -5.90
CA HIS A 259 22.18 -8.73 -6.23
C HIS A 259 23.09 -8.35 -5.05
N SER A 260 22.55 -8.24 -3.83
CA SER A 260 23.29 -7.84 -2.63
C SER A 260 24.08 -6.53 -2.79
N ILE A 261 23.48 -5.55 -3.47
CA ILE A 261 24.07 -4.23 -3.69
C ILE A 261 23.67 -3.31 -2.53
N HIS A 262 24.68 -2.82 -1.79
CA HIS A 262 24.47 -1.97 -0.61
C HIS A 262 24.71 -0.48 -0.84
N ASN A 263 25.29 -0.11 -1.99
CA ASN A 263 25.60 1.27 -2.33
C ASN A 263 24.60 1.84 -3.35
N ASP A 264 24.58 3.17 -3.48
CA ASP A 264 23.84 3.84 -4.55
C ASP A 264 24.32 3.35 -5.91
N MET A 265 23.45 2.60 -6.58
CA MET A 265 23.62 2.20 -7.97
C MET A 265 22.75 3.10 -8.84
N ASP A 266 23.36 3.62 -9.91
CA ASP A 266 22.63 4.37 -10.92
C ASP A 266 21.57 3.49 -11.57
N PHE A 267 20.33 3.96 -11.62
CA PHE A 267 19.23 3.26 -12.29
C PHE A 267 19.54 2.94 -13.77
N ASP A 268 20.40 3.73 -14.43
CA ASP A 268 20.95 3.43 -15.75
C ASP A 268 21.64 2.06 -15.81
N LYS A 269 22.45 1.71 -14.80
CA LYS A 269 23.13 0.42 -14.72
C LYS A 269 22.13 -0.72 -14.51
N ILE A 270 21.12 -0.50 -13.69
CA ILE A 270 20.03 -1.45 -13.43
C ILE A 270 19.27 -1.72 -14.74
N CYS A 271 18.92 -0.66 -15.48
CA CYS A 271 18.25 -0.74 -16.77
C CYS A 271 19.07 -1.51 -17.81
N LYS A 272 20.37 -1.23 -17.92
CA LYS A 272 21.27 -1.93 -18.84
C LYS A 272 21.43 -3.41 -18.48
N SER A 273 21.53 -3.74 -17.19
CA SER A 273 21.59 -5.14 -16.74
C SER A 273 20.35 -5.91 -17.18
N TYR A 274 19.17 -5.33 -16.98
CA TYR A 274 17.93 -5.93 -17.43
C TYR A 274 17.86 -6.10 -18.95
N ILE A 275 18.21 -5.06 -19.73
CA ILE A 275 18.24 -5.15 -21.20
C ILE A 275 19.20 -6.25 -21.65
N LYS A 276 20.39 -6.34 -21.05
CA LYS A 276 21.35 -7.41 -21.33
C LYS A 276 20.74 -8.80 -21.12
N ASP A 277 20.01 -9.00 -20.03
CA ASP A 277 19.42 -10.30 -19.71
C ASP A 277 18.21 -10.66 -20.60
N VAL A 278 17.42 -9.68 -21.06
CA VAL A 278 16.27 -9.96 -21.95
C VAL A 278 16.61 -9.99 -23.43
N SER A 279 17.62 -9.24 -23.88
CA SER A 279 17.93 -9.04 -25.30
C SER A 279 19.30 -9.58 -25.72
N GLY A 280 20.17 -9.91 -24.77
CA GLY A 280 21.55 -10.30 -25.04
C GLY A 280 22.47 -9.15 -25.46
N LYS A 281 21.99 -7.89 -25.47
CA LYS A 281 22.80 -6.73 -25.83
C LYS A 281 23.92 -6.48 -24.82
N ASN A 282 25.08 -6.11 -25.32
CA ASN A 282 26.20 -5.67 -24.49
C ASN A 282 26.22 -4.14 -24.31
N ASP A 283 27.06 -3.65 -23.39
CA ASP A 283 27.18 -2.21 -23.09
C ASP A 283 27.56 -1.36 -24.31
N GLY A 284 28.37 -1.90 -25.22
CA GLY A 284 28.75 -1.21 -26.46
C GLY A 284 27.57 -0.98 -27.40
N GLN A 285 26.54 -1.83 -27.35
CA GLN A 285 25.30 -1.67 -28.11
C GLN A 285 24.31 -0.77 -27.36
N MET A 286 24.18 -0.94 -26.04
CA MET A 286 23.19 -0.19 -25.25
C MET A 286 23.58 1.27 -25.02
N GLN A 287 24.87 1.58 -24.80
CA GLN A 287 25.29 2.94 -24.48
C GLN A 287 24.93 3.97 -25.58
N PRO A 288 25.17 3.70 -26.88
CA PRO A 288 24.70 4.58 -27.96
C PRO A 288 23.18 4.74 -27.98
N GLU A 289 22.42 3.67 -27.71
CA GLU A 289 20.96 3.71 -27.70
C GLU A 289 20.43 4.62 -26.57
N PHE A 290 20.94 4.48 -25.35
CA PHE A 290 20.59 5.37 -24.23
C PHE A 290 20.95 6.82 -24.54
N SER A 291 22.17 7.07 -25.04
CA SER A 291 22.62 8.41 -25.44
C SER A 291 21.71 9.02 -26.49
N TYR A 292 21.28 8.24 -27.49
CA TYR A 292 20.37 8.71 -28.53
C TYR A 292 18.98 9.05 -27.99
N VAL A 293 18.40 8.21 -27.13
CA VAL A 293 17.11 8.51 -26.49
C VAL A 293 17.25 9.76 -25.60
N CYS A 294 18.38 9.95 -24.89
CA CYS A 294 18.68 11.20 -24.17
C CYS A 294 18.66 12.41 -25.09
N GLU A 295 19.39 12.35 -26.19
CA GLU A 295 19.50 13.44 -27.14
C GLU A 295 18.14 13.83 -27.74
N CYS A 296 17.36 12.84 -28.21
CA CYS A 296 16.01 13.06 -28.72
C CYS A 296 15.10 13.68 -27.66
N SER A 297 15.13 13.17 -26.42
CA SER A 297 14.29 13.68 -25.33
C SER A 297 14.66 15.09 -24.90
N ASN A 298 15.94 15.46 -24.94
CA ASN A 298 16.40 16.82 -24.63
C ASN A 298 15.93 17.83 -25.67
N ARG A 299 15.77 17.41 -26.93
CA ARG A 299 15.22 18.24 -28.01
C ARG A 299 13.70 18.33 -27.91
N ASP A 300 13.03 17.18 -27.79
CA ASP A 300 11.58 17.08 -27.70
C ASP A 300 11.16 15.81 -26.94
N LEU A 301 10.98 15.98 -25.64
CA LEU A 301 10.55 14.89 -24.77
C LEU A 301 9.19 14.33 -25.18
N SER A 302 8.21 15.20 -25.49
CA SER A 302 6.83 14.75 -25.74
C SER A 302 6.78 13.86 -26.97
N ASN A 303 7.37 14.29 -28.08
CA ASN A 303 7.43 13.47 -29.30
C ASN A 303 8.29 12.21 -29.13
N THR A 304 9.37 12.28 -28.35
CA THR A 304 10.21 11.11 -28.07
C THR A 304 9.43 10.05 -27.28
N LEU A 305 8.79 10.43 -26.17
CA LEU A 305 8.01 9.50 -25.37
C LEU A 305 6.79 8.98 -26.12
N GLU A 306 6.07 9.84 -26.86
CA GLU A 306 4.95 9.42 -27.71
C GLU A 306 5.37 8.37 -28.74
N SER A 307 6.50 8.59 -29.44
CA SER A 307 6.98 7.63 -30.43
C SER A 307 7.43 6.32 -29.79
N ILE A 308 8.02 6.32 -28.59
CA ILE A 308 8.31 5.10 -27.82
C ILE A 308 7.01 4.38 -27.48
N ILE A 309 6.01 5.09 -26.91
CA ILE A 309 4.71 4.53 -26.51
C ILE A 309 3.96 3.93 -27.71
N LEU A 310 4.03 4.57 -28.87
CA LEU A 310 3.36 4.12 -30.10
C LEU A 310 4.18 3.11 -30.93
N ASN A 311 5.34 2.65 -30.44
CA ASN A 311 6.26 1.74 -31.16
C ASN A 311 6.75 2.31 -32.51
N LYS A 312 6.92 3.63 -32.59
CA LYS A 312 7.41 4.35 -33.78
C LYS A 312 8.85 4.85 -33.63
N PHE A 313 9.45 4.73 -32.45
CA PHE A 313 10.83 5.15 -32.23
C PHE A 313 11.79 4.18 -32.92
N VAL A 314 12.73 4.74 -33.68
CA VAL A 314 13.75 4.01 -34.44
C VAL A 314 15.11 4.60 -34.11
N PHE A 315 16.09 3.74 -33.84
CA PHE A 315 17.47 4.14 -33.59
C PHE A 315 18.18 4.59 -34.87
N THR A 316 19.36 5.22 -34.73
CA THR A 316 20.17 5.68 -35.87
C THR A 316 20.62 4.57 -36.81
N ASN A 317 20.66 3.32 -36.33
CA ASN A 317 20.97 2.13 -37.12
C ASN A 317 19.75 1.52 -37.84
N GLY A 318 18.58 2.15 -37.76
CA GLY A 318 17.33 1.69 -38.37
C GLY A 318 16.58 0.61 -37.58
N LEU A 319 17.10 0.18 -36.42
CA LEU A 319 16.42 -0.81 -35.57
C LEU A 319 15.32 -0.16 -34.74
N SER A 320 14.19 -0.87 -34.61
CA SER A 320 13.11 -0.52 -33.69
C SER A 320 13.41 -1.01 -32.28
N ILE A 321 12.86 -0.34 -31.28
CA ILE A 321 12.91 -0.79 -29.88
C ILE A 321 12.10 -2.08 -29.73
N SER A 322 12.66 -3.09 -29.05
CA SER A 322 11.91 -4.30 -28.71
C SER A 322 10.84 -4.03 -27.63
N LYS A 323 9.91 -4.98 -27.44
CA LYS A 323 8.81 -4.84 -26.48
C LYS A 323 9.31 -4.59 -25.05
N ASP A 324 10.33 -5.31 -24.60
CA ASP A 324 10.82 -5.23 -23.21
C ASP A 324 11.72 -4.01 -22.98
N GLU A 325 12.56 -3.67 -23.96
CA GLU A 325 13.39 -2.47 -23.94
C GLU A 325 12.57 -1.18 -23.91
N LYS A 326 11.40 -1.18 -24.57
CA LYS A 326 10.49 -0.03 -24.58
C LYS A 326 10.14 0.45 -23.18
N TYR A 327 9.82 -0.47 -22.27
CA TYR A 327 9.45 -0.10 -20.90
C TYR A 327 10.63 0.54 -20.17
N VAL A 328 11.83 0.01 -20.40
CA VAL A 328 13.08 0.54 -19.83
C VAL A 328 13.31 1.97 -20.30
N TYR A 329 13.34 2.21 -21.61
CA TYR A 329 13.61 3.56 -22.15
C TYR A 329 12.54 4.59 -21.74
N LEU A 330 11.28 4.18 -21.75
CA LEU A 330 10.15 5.03 -21.33
C LEU A 330 10.31 5.46 -19.87
N LEU A 331 10.51 4.52 -18.96
CA LEU A 331 10.54 4.78 -17.52
C LEU A 331 11.85 5.41 -17.07
N TYR A 332 12.97 5.07 -17.70
CA TYR A 332 14.24 5.77 -17.52
C TYR A 332 14.09 7.26 -17.81
N LYS A 333 13.37 7.60 -18.89
CA LYS A 333 13.14 9.00 -19.25
C LYS A 333 12.15 9.70 -18.34
N LEU A 334 11.05 9.06 -17.98
CA LEU A 334 10.10 9.64 -17.03
C LEU A 334 10.74 9.90 -15.67
N ARG A 335 11.57 8.97 -15.16
CA ARG A 335 12.34 9.16 -13.92
C ARG A 335 13.25 10.38 -14.00
N ASN A 336 14.04 10.51 -15.06
CA ASN A 336 14.96 11.65 -15.18
C ASN A 336 14.21 12.97 -15.46
N TYR A 337 13.11 12.94 -16.23
CA TYR A 337 12.30 14.11 -16.51
C TYR A 337 11.71 14.72 -15.24
N SER A 338 11.08 13.88 -14.43
CA SER A 338 10.42 14.28 -13.18
C SER A 338 11.36 14.94 -12.16
N ALA A 339 12.68 14.72 -12.28
CA ALA A 339 13.67 15.36 -11.44
C ALA A 339 14.04 16.79 -11.90
N HIS A 340 13.64 17.20 -13.11
CA HIS A 340 14.19 18.40 -13.75
C HIS A 340 13.16 19.36 -14.35
N ASP A 341 11.94 18.92 -14.70
CA ASP A 341 10.93 19.81 -15.28
C ASP A 341 9.51 19.42 -14.87
N ILE A 342 8.81 20.41 -14.30
CA ILE A 342 7.45 20.26 -13.75
C ILE A 342 6.37 20.68 -14.78
N THR A 343 6.76 21.34 -15.88
CA THR A 343 5.85 22.18 -16.68
C THR A 343 5.21 21.51 -17.90
N LYS A 344 5.70 20.35 -18.38
CA LYS A 344 5.20 19.68 -19.59
C LYS A 344 4.59 18.32 -19.26
N SER A 345 3.26 18.30 -19.18
CA SER A 345 2.53 17.27 -18.42
C SER A 345 1.46 16.53 -19.23
N ASP A 346 1.02 17.13 -20.34
CA ASP A 346 -0.14 16.66 -21.11
C ASP A 346 0.05 15.27 -21.71
N LEU A 347 1.30 14.91 -22.05
CA LEU A 347 1.63 13.59 -22.56
C LEU A 347 1.36 12.49 -21.52
N VAL A 348 1.74 12.71 -20.26
CA VAL A 348 1.56 11.70 -19.21
C VAL A 348 0.08 11.44 -18.99
N ILE A 349 -0.74 12.49 -19.05
CA ILE A 349 -2.21 12.37 -18.93
C ILE A 349 -2.77 11.66 -20.17
N LYS A 350 -2.34 12.06 -21.38
CA LYS A 350 -2.77 11.46 -22.66
C LYS A 350 -2.48 9.96 -22.73
N TYR A 351 -1.34 9.52 -22.21
CA TYR A 351 -0.86 8.14 -22.28
C TYR A 351 -0.79 7.46 -20.90
N ASP A 352 -1.62 7.90 -19.97
CA ASP A 352 -1.62 7.47 -18.58
C ASP A 352 -1.65 5.93 -18.44
N GLN A 353 -2.63 5.29 -19.09
CA GLN A 353 -2.80 3.83 -19.00
C GLN A 353 -1.60 3.06 -19.57
N GLN A 354 -1.00 3.56 -20.66
CA GLN A 354 0.17 2.94 -21.27
C GLN A 354 1.41 3.10 -20.39
N ILE A 355 1.57 4.24 -19.73
CA ILE A 355 2.68 4.51 -18.81
C ILE A 355 2.55 3.66 -17.53
N LYS A 356 1.35 3.63 -16.92
CA LYS A 356 1.03 2.73 -15.80
C LYS A 356 1.34 1.28 -16.14
N GLN A 357 0.85 0.80 -17.29
CA GLN A 357 1.10 -0.56 -17.73
C GLN A 357 2.59 -0.82 -18.00
N ALA A 358 3.32 0.13 -18.58
CA ALA A 358 4.76 0.00 -18.78
C ALA A 358 5.52 -0.14 -17.44
N ALA A 359 5.15 0.63 -16.42
CA ALA A 359 5.73 0.52 -15.08
C ALA A 359 5.51 -0.85 -14.45
N PHE A 360 4.28 -1.39 -14.54
CA PHE A 360 4.00 -2.76 -14.11
C PHE A 360 4.74 -3.81 -14.94
N ASN A 361 4.80 -3.65 -16.27
CA ASN A 361 5.52 -4.59 -17.13
C ASN A 361 7.01 -4.66 -16.81
N LEU A 362 7.63 -3.50 -16.52
CA LEU A 362 9.02 -3.46 -16.08
C LEU A 362 9.17 -4.21 -14.75
N LEU A 363 8.32 -3.92 -13.76
CA LEU A 363 8.34 -4.61 -12.47
C LEU A 363 8.19 -6.13 -12.61
N PHE A 364 7.17 -6.60 -13.33
CA PHE A 364 6.94 -8.03 -13.53
C PHE A 364 8.08 -8.68 -14.32
N GLY A 365 8.67 -7.98 -15.29
CA GLY A 365 9.86 -8.41 -15.99
C GLY A 365 11.04 -8.63 -15.06
N PHE A 366 11.32 -7.69 -14.16
CA PHE A 366 12.37 -7.83 -13.16
C PHE A 366 12.10 -9.01 -12.22
N ILE A 367 10.88 -9.13 -11.69
CA ILE A 367 10.50 -10.24 -10.81
C ILE A 367 10.68 -11.57 -11.54
N LYS A 368 10.23 -11.68 -12.80
CA LYS A 368 10.38 -12.90 -13.61
C LYS A 368 11.84 -13.34 -13.75
N ILE A 369 12.77 -12.41 -13.94
CA ILE A 369 14.18 -12.73 -14.23
C ILE A 369 14.98 -12.94 -12.93
N TYR A 370 14.74 -12.12 -11.91
CA TYR A 370 15.62 -12.04 -10.74
C TYR A 370 15.05 -12.66 -9.45
N SER A 371 13.76 -13.04 -9.42
CA SER A 371 13.22 -13.76 -8.25
C SER A 371 13.65 -15.23 -8.26
N LYS A 372 14.33 -15.64 -7.18
CA LYS A 372 14.77 -17.02 -6.99
C LYS A 372 13.60 -17.98 -6.78
#